data_AF-C0ZXQ8-F1
#
_entry.id   AF-C0ZXQ8-F1
#
_cell.length_a   1.000
_cell.length_b   1.000
_cell.length_c   1.000
_cell.angle_alpha   90.00
_cell.angle_beta   90.00
_cell.angle_gamma   90.00
#
_symmetry.space_group_name_H-M   'P 1'
#
loop_
_entity.id
_entity.type
_entity.pdbx_description
1 polymer ?
#
loop_
_entity_poly.entity_id
_entity_poly.type
_entity_poly.pdbx_seq_one_letter_code
_entity_poly.pdbx_strand_id
1 'polypeptide(L)'
;MVTAVHVLDAHDLGGPVRTITLPGFGPANMADDLTVGPDGALYVAFNAGGKVVRVDPDSGSSCEIASGLPFTSAVKFGAGPGWDPNSLYTTGFLGEVRRLERVAG
;
A
#
# COMPACT_ATOMS: atom_id res chain seq x y z
N MET A 1 1.39 -10.37 15.61
CA MET A 1 2.30 -9.48 14.88
C MET A 1 1.53 -8.23 14.51
N VAL A 2 2.06 -7.07 14.85
CA VAL A 2 1.56 -5.76 14.38
C VAL A 2 2.44 -5.32 13.23
N THR A 3 1.86 -4.60 12.29
CA THR A 3 2.56 -4.10 11.10
C THR A 3 2.47 -2.59 11.11
N ALA A 4 3.56 -1.94 10.73
CA ALA A 4 3.65 -0.50 10.75
C ALA A 4 4.46 0.03 9.57
N VAL A 5 4.17 1.26 9.18
CA VAL A 5 5.03 2.07 8.32
C VAL A 5 5.92 2.92 9.21
N HIS A 6 7.22 2.92 8.92
CA HIS A 6 8.20 3.80 9.54
C HIS A 6 8.61 4.87 8.53
N VAL A 7 8.45 6.13 8.91
CA VAL A 7 8.88 7.29 8.11
C VAL A 7 10.16 7.82 8.74
N LEU A 8 11.23 7.85 7.94
CA LEU A 8 12.57 8.27 8.32
C LEU A 8 13.02 9.42 7.39
N ASP A 9 13.91 10.28 7.88
CA ASP A 9 14.57 11.30 7.07
C ASP A 9 15.87 10.73 6.48
N ALA A 10 16.02 10.78 5.16
CA ALA A 10 17.21 10.32 4.45
C ALA A 10 18.44 11.21 4.71
N HIS A 11 18.24 12.45 5.14
CA HIS A 11 19.30 13.40 5.50
C HIS A 11 19.67 13.36 6.99
N ASP A 12 18.89 12.66 7.81
CA ASP A 12 19.15 12.46 9.23
C ASP A 12 18.83 11.02 9.66
N LEU A 13 19.77 10.12 9.40
CA LEU A 13 19.60 8.67 9.67
C LEU A 13 19.55 8.34 11.18
N GLY A 14 19.94 9.27 12.06
CA GLY A 14 19.83 9.13 13.52
C GLY A 14 18.62 9.84 14.12
N GLY A 15 17.83 10.51 13.27
CA GLY A 15 16.71 11.35 13.66
C GLY A 15 15.49 10.60 14.17
N PRO A 16 14.44 11.32 14.54
CA PRO A 16 13.19 10.73 15.01
C PRO A 16 12.53 9.87 13.91
N VAL A 17 12.06 8.69 14.30
CA VAL A 17 11.25 7.81 13.43
C VAL A 17 9.78 7.98 13.76
N ARG A 18 8.98 8.38 12.77
CA ARG A 18 7.53 8.40 12.91
C ARG A 18 6.96 7.03 12.53
N THR A 19 6.15 6.45 13.43
CA THR A 19 5.59 5.10 13.24
C THR A 19 4.08 5.18 13.08
N ILE A 20 3.56 4.59 12.01
CA ILE A 20 2.12 4.48 11.71
C ILE A 20 1.72 3.01 11.79
N THR A 21 0.94 2.64 12.80
CA THR A 21 0.41 1.27 12.90
C THR A 21 -0.65 1.05 11.84
N LEU A 22 -0.51 -0.02 11.07
CA LEU A 22 -1.46 -0.42 10.03
C LEU A 22 -2.57 -1.32 10.60
N PRO A 23 -3.79 -1.24 10.05
CA PRO A 23 -4.94 -1.99 10.56
C PRO A 23 -4.83 -3.47 10.22
N GLY A 24 -4.99 -4.32 11.22
CA GLY A 24 -5.06 -5.78 11.08
C GLY A 24 -4.39 -6.52 12.23
N PHE A 25 -4.58 -7.83 12.27
CA PHE A 25 -3.97 -8.70 13.27
C PHE A 25 -3.67 -10.09 12.70
N GLY A 26 -2.75 -10.80 13.34
CA GLY A 26 -2.42 -12.17 12.98
C GLY A 26 -1.61 -12.29 11.68
N PRO A 27 -1.50 -13.51 11.12
CA PRO A 27 -0.66 -13.79 9.94
C PRO A 27 -1.15 -13.11 8.66
N ALA A 28 -2.40 -12.65 8.60
CA ALA A 28 -2.91 -11.89 7.45
C ALA A 28 -2.38 -10.44 7.41
N ASN A 29 -1.83 -9.93 8.51
CA ASN A 29 -1.34 -8.55 8.62
C ASN A 29 0.07 -8.39 8.03
N MET A 30 0.40 -9.05 6.92
CA MET A 30 1.74 -9.02 6.31
C MET A 30 1.76 -7.99 5.17
N ALA A 31 2.17 -6.76 5.48
CA ALA A 31 2.47 -5.78 4.45
C ALA A 31 3.72 -6.20 3.66
N ASP A 32 3.74 -5.88 2.38
CA ASP A 32 4.83 -6.21 1.45
C ASP A 32 5.42 -4.92 0.87
N ASP A 33 5.01 -4.48 -0.32
CA ASP A 33 5.39 -3.16 -0.89
C ASP A 33 4.37 -2.05 -0.60
N LEU A 34 4.76 -0.81 -0.87
CA LEU A 34 3.88 0.34 -0.94
C LEU A 34 4.22 1.29 -2.09
N THR A 35 3.31 2.22 -2.37
CA THR A 35 3.57 3.38 -3.23
C THR A 35 2.95 4.65 -2.67
N VAL A 36 3.49 5.80 -3.05
CA VAL A 36 2.90 7.11 -2.75
C VAL A 36 2.01 7.50 -3.92
N GLY A 37 0.76 7.86 -3.63
CA GLY A 37 -0.17 8.33 -4.66
C GLY A 37 -0.03 9.80 -4.99
N PRO A 38 -0.67 10.25 -6.08
CA PRO A 38 -0.72 11.66 -6.46
C PRO A 38 -1.47 12.53 -5.43
N ASP A 39 -2.24 11.91 -4.54
CA ASP A 39 -2.92 12.55 -3.41
C ASP A 39 -2.06 12.61 -2.13
N GLY A 40 -0.79 12.17 -2.20
CA GLY A 40 0.13 12.14 -1.07
C GLY A 40 -0.09 10.99 -0.10
N ALA A 41 -1.12 10.15 -0.29
CA ALA A 41 -1.36 9.00 0.57
C ALA A 41 -0.43 7.83 0.24
N LEU A 42 -0.21 6.96 1.23
CA LEU A 42 0.47 5.69 1.02
C LEU A 42 -0.55 4.62 0.64
N TYR A 43 -0.20 3.77 -0.32
CA TYR A 43 -1.00 2.62 -0.73
C TYR A 43 -0.16 1.38 -0.45
N VAL A 44 -0.61 0.53 0.47
CA VAL A 44 0.16 -0.58 1.02
C VAL A 44 -0.46 -1.90 0.59
N ALA A 45 0.33 -2.76 -0.03
CA ALA A 45 -0.06 -4.13 -0.37
C ALA A 45 0.05 -5.04 0.86
N PHE A 46 -0.98 -5.82 1.14
CA PHE A 46 -0.95 -6.87 2.15
C PHE A 46 -0.98 -8.23 1.46
N ASN A 47 0.13 -8.95 1.51
CA ASN A 47 0.31 -10.19 0.78
C ASN A 47 -0.60 -11.32 1.29
N ALA A 48 -0.41 -11.74 2.54
CA ALA A 48 -1.24 -12.77 3.15
C ALA A 48 -2.70 -12.31 3.35
N GLY A 49 -2.91 -11.01 3.55
CA GLY A 49 -4.24 -10.40 3.70
C GLY A 49 -5.00 -10.24 2.37
N GLY A 50 -4.31 -10.38 1.23
CA GLY A 50 -4.90 -10.26 -0.10
C GLY A 50 -5.66 -8.96 -0.33
N LYS A 51 -5.07 -7.83 0.07
CA LYS A 51 -5.74 -6.52 0.06
C LYS A 51 -4.79 -5.34 -0.16
N VAL A 52 -5.35 -4.18 -0.43
CA VAL A 52 -4.63 -2.89 -0.49
C VAL A 52 -5.26 -1.91 0.50
N VAL A 53 -4.42 -1.27 1.30
CA VAL A 53 -4.83 -0.27 2.29
C VAL A 53 -4.27 1.10 1.90
N ARG A 54 -5.14 2.11 1.82
CA ARG A 54 -4.74 3.53 1.72
C ARG A 54 -4.51 4.07 3.12
N VAL A 55 -3.41 4.78 3.32
CA VAL A 55 -2.99 5.35 4.61
C VAL A 55 -2.65 6.81 4.42
N ASP A 56 -3.27 7.67 5.21
CA ASP A 56 -2.87 9.07 5.34
C ASP A 56 -1.57 9.12 6.16
N PRO A 57 -0.45 9.59 5.57
CA PRO A 57 0.81 9.62 6.27
C PRO A 57 0.80 10.62 7.42
N ASP A 58 -0.01 11.67 7.44
CA ASP A 58 0.02 12.71 8.48
C ASP A 58 -0.85 12.35 9.69
N SER A 59 -2.07 11.87 9.44
CA SER A 59 -3.00 11.49 10.52
C SER A 59 -2.84 10.03 10.97
N GLY A 60 -2.26 9.16 10.13
CA GLY A 60 -2.23 7.71 10.33
C GLY A 60 -3.58 7.02 10.05
N SER A 61 -4.60 7.76 9.63
CA SER A 61 -5.89 7.20 9.26
C SER A 61 -5.75 6.26 8.07
N SER A 62 -6.46 5.13 8.09
CA SER A 62 -6.32 4.10 7.06
C SER A 62 -7.66 3.48 6.67
N CYS A 63 -7.74 3.03 5.42
CA CYS A 63 -8.92 2.41 4.82
C CYS A 63 -8.50 1.30 3.85
N GLU A 64 -9.15 0.14 3.94
CA GLU A 64 -9.02 -0.90 2.93
C GLU A 64 -9.76 -0.47 1.66
N ILE A 65 -9.04 -0.38 0.54
CA ILE A 65 -9.59 0.11 -0.72
C ILE A 65 -9.78 -0.99 -1.77
N ALA A 66 -9.27 -2.18 -1.52
CA ALA A 66 -9.46 -3.36 -2.35
C ALA A 66 -9.14 -4.63 -1.56
N SER A 67 -9.85 -5.71 -1.86
CA SER A 67 -9.64 -7.04 -1.26
C SER A 67 -9.95 -8.15 -2.26
N GLY A 68 -9.72 -9.41 -1.87
CA GLY A 68 -9.82 -10.53 -2.80
C GLY A 68 -8.66 -10.58 -3.79
N LEU A 69 -7.51 -10.05 -3.40
CA LEU A 69 -6.28 -9.95 -4.20
C LEU A 69 -5.22 -10.92 -3.64
N PRO A 70 -5.43 -12.25 -3.67
CA PRO A 70 -4.52 -13.21 -3.05
C PRO A 70 -3.11 -13.04 -3.60
N PHE A 71 -2.11 -13.12 -2.71
CA PHE A 71 -0.69 -13.02 -3.05
C PHE A 71 -0.26 -11.69 -3.68
N THR A 72 -1.02 -10.61 -3.50
CA THR A 72 -0.61 -9.28 -3.96
C THR A 72 0.67 -8.85 -3.25
N SER A 73 1.71 -8.50 -4.01
CA SER A 73 3.04 -8.21 -3.45
C SER A 73 3.45 -6.77 -3.65
N ALA A 74 3.05 -6.16 -4.78
CA ALA A 74 3.36 -4.78 -5.07
C ALA A 74 2.17 -3.99 -5.62
N VAL A 75 2.28 -2.67 -5.47
CA VAL A 75 1.32 -1.67 -5.92
C VAL A 75 2.07 -0.50 -6.56
N LYS A 76 1.62 -0.02 -7.72
CA LYS A 76 2.13 1.20 -8.39
C LYS A 76 1.02 1.91 -9.15
N PHE A 77 1.09 3.23 -9.22
CA PHE A 77 0.25 3.99 -10.14
C PHE A 77 0.72 3.79 -11.58
N GLY A 78 -0.22 3.82 -12.53
CA GLY A 78 0.09 3.67 -13.94
C GLY A 78 1.05 4.75 -14.44
N ALA A 79 1.97 4.37 -15.34
CA ALA A 79 2.88 5.32 -15.98
C ALA A 79 3.24 4.86 -17.40
N GLY A 80 3.35 5.83 -18.31
CA GLY A 80 3.72 5.58 -19.71
C GLY A 80 2.56 5.12 -20.61
N PRO A 81 2.84 4.84 -21.89
CA PRO A 81 1.82 4.50 -22.88
C PRO A 81 1.00 3.26 -22.47
N GLY A 82 -0.32 3.36 -22.50
CA GLY A 82 -1.23 2.24 -22.21
C GLY A 82 -1.57 2.03 -20.73
N TRP A 83 -0.97 2.80 -19.80
CA TRP A 83 -1.25 2.74 -18.37
C TRP A 83 -1.96 4.01 -17.91
N ASP A 84 -3.06 3.87 -17.16
CA ASP A 84 -3.82 5.01 -16.65
C ASP A 84 -3.14 5.55 -15.37
N PRO A 85 -2.63 6.79 -15.38
CA PRO A 85 -1.95 7.38 -14.21
C PRO A 85 -2.87 7.62 -13.01
N ASN A 86 -4.19 7.57 -13.21
CA ASN A 86 -5.17 7.67 -12.12
C ASN A 86 -5.57 6.31 -11.53
N SER A 87 -5.05 5.21 -12.10
CA SER A 87 -5.33 3.87 -11.64
C SER A 87 -4.15 3.29 -10.86
N LEU A 88 -4.47 2.55 -9.81
CA LEU A 88 -3.49 1.75 -9.08
C LEU A 88 -3.46 0.35 -9.69
N TYR A 89 -2.26 -0.20 -9.87
CA TYR A 89 -2.06 -1.54 -10.39
C TYR A 89 -1.36 -2.38 -9.34
N THR A 90 -1.78 -3.64 -9.21
CA THR A 90 -1.14 -4.60 -8.32
C THR A 90 -0.49 -5.72 -9.08
N THR A 91 0.60 -6.26 -8.53
CA THR A 91 1.20 -7.51 -8.99
C THR A 91 1.04 -8.58 -7.92
N GLY A 92 0.98 -9.85 -8.33
CA GLY A 92 1.04 -10.97 -7.40
C GLY A 92 2.06 -12.04 -7.80
N PHE A 93 2.27 -13.02 -6.92
CA PHE A 93 3.29 -14.06 -7.10
C PHE A 93 3.06 -14.99 -8.29
N LEU A 94 1.86 -14.98 -8.88
CA LEU A 94 1.54 -15.80 -10.06
C LEU A 94 1.79 -15.04 -11.38
N GLY A 95 2.39 -13.84 -11.30
CA GLY A 95 2.76 -13.03 -12.47
C GLY A 95 1.61 -12.19 -13.03
N GLU A 96 0.52 -12.08 -12.30
CA GLU A 96 -0.64 -11.31 -12.72
C GLU A 96 -0.50 -9.82 -12.43
N VAL A 97 -1.07 -8.99 -13.31
CA VAL A 97 -1.24 -7.55 -13.10
C VAL A 97 -2.73 -7.24 -13.05
N ARG A 98 -3.18 -6.60 -11.97
CA ARG A 98 -4.58 -6.20 -11.78
C ARG A 98 -4.69 -4.70 -11.74
N ARG A 99 -5.57 -4.11 -12.56
CA ARG A 99 -5.97 -2.70 -12.42
C ARG A 99 -7.02 -2.62 -11.31
N LEU A 100 -6.79 -1.77 -10.32
CA LEU A 100 -7.80 -1.38 -9.36
C LEU A 100 -8.52 -0.15 -9.90
N GLU A 101 -9.76 -0.33 -10.33
CA GLU A 101 -10.64 0.81 -10.55
C GLU A 101 -10.97 1.43 -9.19
N ARG A 102 -11.28 2.74 -9.14
CA ARG A 102 -11.74 3.37 -7.91
C ARG A 102 -12.87 2.52 -7.33
N VAL A 103 -12.60 1.83 -6.24
CA VAL A 103 -13.66 1.26 -5.41
C VAL A 103 -14.34 2.50 -4.83
N ALA A 104 -15.55 2.77 -5.31
CA ALA A 104 -16.38 3.83 -4.74
C ALA A 104 -16.44 3.60 -3.24
N GLY A 105 -16.13 4.65 -2.48
CA GLY A 105 -16.17 4.63 -1.02
C GLY A 105 -17.55 4.36 -0.46
#